data_AF-A0ABD6HF77-F1
#
_entry.id   AF-A0ABD6HF77-F1
#
_cell.length_a   1.000
_cell.length_b   1.000
_cell.length_c   1.000
_cell.angle_alpha   90.00
_cell.angle_beta   90.00
_cell.angle_gamma   90.00
#
_symmetry.space_group_name_H-M   'P 1'
#
loop_
_entity.id
_entity.type
_entity.pdbx_description
1 polymer ?
#
loop_
_entity_poly.entity_id
_entity_poly.type
_entity_poly.pdbx_seq_one_letter_code
_entity_poly.pdbx_strand_id
1 'polypeptide(L)'
;MRWLTDWNGAMSAVSNNNNSLQSKAMRKRVRLNELRVGMWVAEIDMPPGMSSDHAAPFAIAFPSELERLTDLSILSVVSDARKGLDMARSRVSTVDLQQEISARLPREEIAAAARTISRLRPHLNAVSESFRQ
;
A
#
# COMPACT_ATOMS: atom_id res chain seq x y z
N MET A 1 -6.41 -31.07 51.57
CA MET A 1 -5.34 -31.35 50.57
C MET A 1 -6.04 -31.40 49.21
N ARG A 2 -5.97 -30.37 48.34
CA ARG A 2 -4.96 -30.20 47.24
C ARG A 2 -4.97 -31.47 46.34
N TRP A 3 -5.39 -31.50 45.07
CA TRP A 3 -5.17 -30.66 43.86
C TRP A 3 -6.33 -30.90 42.84
N LEU A 4 -6.85 -29.95 42.02
CA LEU A 4 -6.36 -29.41 40.72
C LEU A 4 -5.93 -30.56 39.76
N THR A 5 -6.32 -30.71 38.48
CA THR A 5 -6.83 -29.84 37.40
C THR A 5 -7.31 -30.78 36.26
N ASP A 6 -8.34 -30.45 35.49
CA ASP A 6 -8.33 -30.29 34.01
C ASP A 6 -9.59 -31.05 33.51
N TRP A 7 -10.45 -30.59 32.60
CA TRP A 7 -10.22 -30.19 31.22
C TRP A 7 -11.41 -29.30 30.80
N ASN A 8 -11.17 -28.02 30.56
CA ASN A 8 -12.12 -27.14 29.87
C ASN A 8 -11.33 -26.46 28.75
N GLY A 9 -11.51 -26.89 27.51
CA GLY A 9 -10.69 -26.40 26.41
C GLY A 9 -11.04 -27.01 25.06
N ALA A 10 -12.29 -26.84 24.61
CA ALA A 10 -12.67 -27.17 23.24
C ALA A 10 -13.67 -26.15 22.68
N MET A 11 -13.35 -24.86 22.78
CA MET A 11 -13.97 -23.82 21.97
C MET A 11 -12.93 -22.77 21.60
N SER A 12 -12.56 -22.75 20.33
CA SER A 12 -12.22 -21.58 19.51
C SER A 12 -11.12 -21.93 18.52
N ALA A 13 -11.49 -22.69 17.49
CA ALA A 13 -10.76 -22.75 16.23
C ALA A 13 -11.69 -22.30 15.09
N VAL A 14 -12.32 -21.12 15.25
CA VAL A 14 -12.82 -20.37 14.10
C VAL A 14 -11.64 -19.56 13.57
N SER A 15 -10.79 -20.25 12.81
CA SER A 15 -9.67 -19.63 12.10
C SER A 15 -10.22 -18.73 11.00
N ASN A 16 -9.84 -17.44 11.07
CA ASN A 16 -10.20 -16.36 10.17
C ASN A 16 -9.84 -16.64 8.70
N ASN A 17 -10.69 -17.34 7.97
CA ASN A 17 -10.56 -17.51 6.51
C ASN A 17 -11.17 -16.35 5.69
N ASN A 18 -11.75 -15.34 6.35
CA ASN A 18 -12.44 -14.24 5.65
C ASN A 18 -11.50 -13.16 5.10
N ASN A 19 -10.27 -13.03 5.62
CA ASN A 19 -9.32 -12.02 5.15
C ASN A 19 -8.80 -12.29 3.73
N SER A 20 -8.60 -13.56 3.37
CA SER A 20 -8.10 -13.92 2.03
C SER A 20 -9.16 -13.69 0.94
N LEU A 21 -10.42 -14.01 1.24
CA LEU A 21 -11.54 -13.81 0.32
C LEU A 21 -11.88 -12.32 0.12
N GLN A 22 -11.82 -11.50 1.18
CA GLN A 22 -11.96 -10.05 1.06
C GLN A 22 -10.78 -9.39 0.34
N SER A 23 -9.54 -9.88 0.52
CA SER A 23 -8.39 -9.36 -0.21
C SER A 23 -8.49 -9.62 -1.72
N LYS A 24 -9.08 -10.75 -2.12
CA LYS A 24 -9.30 -11.09 -3.54
C LYS A 24 -10.33 -10.18 -4.21
N ALA A 25 -11.36 -9.74 -3.47
CA ALA A 25 -12.42 -8.87 -3.98
C ALA A 25 -11.96 -7.46 -4.36
N MET A 26 -10.79 -7.02 -3.86
CA MET A 26 -10.24 -5.68 -4.14
C MET A 26 -9.01 -5.70 -5.06
N ARG A 27 -8.62 -6.89 -5.55
CA ARG A 27 -7.61 -7.04 -6.61
C ARG A 27 -8.29 -6.89 -7.96
N LYS A 28 -7.87 -5.89 -8.72
CA LYS A 28 -8.45 -5.58 -10.03
C LYS A 28 -7.37 -5.58 -11.09
N ARG A 29 -7.72 -6.08 -12.27
CA ARG A 29 -6.90 -5.89 -13.46
C ARG A 29 -7.01 -4.45 -13.91
N VAL A 30 -5.87 -3.81 -14.08
CA VAL A 30 -5.72 -2.43 -14.52
C VAL A 30 -4.85 -2.45 -15.76
N ARG A 31 -5.27 -1.76 -16.82
CA ARG A 31 -4.45 -1.63 -18.02
C ARG A 31 -3.27 -0.71 -17.75
N LEU A 32 -2.16 -0.88 -18.45
CA LEU A 32 -0.98 -0.04 -18.22
C LEU A 32 -1.29 1.46 -18.38
N ASN A 33 -2.12 1.83 -19.35
CA ASN A 33 -2.54 3.22 -19.58
C ASN A 33 -3.45 3.81 -18.48
N GLU A 34 -3.99 2.98 -17.59
CA GLU A 34 -4.80 3.36 -16.42
C GLU A 34 -3.95 3.36 -15.14
N LEU A 35 -2.74 2.82 -15.20
CA LEU A 35 -1.83 2.71 -14.07
C LEU A 35 -1.22 4.09 -13.75
N ARG A 36 -1.11 4.41 -12.46
CA ARG A 36 -0.67 5.73 -11.97
C ARG A 36 0.30 5.59 -10.81
N VAL A 37 1.07 6.64 -10.59
CA VAL A 37 1.93 6.77 -9.40
C VAL A 37 1.06 6.71 -8.14
N GLY A 38 1.53 5.95 -7.16
CA GLY A 38 0.85 5.65 -5.89
C GLY A 38 0.00 4.38 -5.92
N MET A 39 -0.26 3.81 -7.10
CA MET A 39 -0.96 2.52 -7.19
C MET A 39 -0.06 1.36 -6.76
N TRP A 40 -0.68 0.36 -6.11
CA TRP A 40 0.00 -0.87 -5.69
C TRP A 40 -0.19 -1.96 -6.74
N VAL A 41 0.91 -2.46 -7.29
CA VAL A 41 0.95 -3.61 -8.20
C VAL A 41 1.17 -4.87 -7.38
N ALA A 42 0.20 -5.76 -7.43
CA ALA A 42 0.24 -7.03 -6.73
C ALA A 42 0.83 -8.15 -7.59
N GLU A 43 0.49 -8.17 -8.89
CA GLU A 43 1.04 -9.11 -9.88
C GLU A 43 1.16 -8.42 -11.24
N ILE A 44 2.14 -8.83 -12.03
CA ILE A 44 2.32 -8.42 -13.43
C ILE A 44 1.82 -9.54 -14.33
N ASP A 45 0.92 -9.25 -15.27
CA ASP A 45 0.61 -10.20 -16.34
C ASP A 45 1.75 -10.15 -17.37
N MET A 46 2.70 -11.08 -17.27
CA MET A 46 3.75 -11.24 -18.26
C MET A 46 3.30 -12.16 -19.41
N PRO A 47 3.82 -11.95 -20.64
CA PRO A 47 3.64 -12.91 -21.72
C PRO A 47 4.18 -14.30 -21.34
N PRO A 48 3.57 -15.39 -21.85
CA PRO A 48 4.07 -16.73 -21.61
C PRO A 48 5.52 -16.86 -22.13
N GLY A 49 6.46 -17.22 -21.24
CA GLY A 49 7.89 -17.39 -21.55
C GLY A 49 8.83 -16.39 -20.88
N MET A 50 8.33 -15.35 -20.21
CA MET A 50 9.15 -14.48 -19.36
C MET A 50 9.15 -14.97 -17.90
N SER A 51 10.33 -15.21 -17.32
CA SER A 51 10.46 -15.57 -15.90
C SER A 51 10.39 -14.32 -15.02
N SER A 52 9.54 -14.38 -14.00
CA SER A 52 9.20 -13.24 -13.14
C SER A 52 10.17 -13.05 -11.97
N ASP A 53 11.35 -12.51 -12.22
CA ASP A 53 12.13 -11.87 -11.14
C ASP A 53 11.42 -10.61 -10.59
N HIS A 54 10.32 -10.19 -11.22
CA HIS A 54 9.45 -9.09 -10.78
C HIS A 54 8.14 -9.57 -10.12
N ALA A 55 8.11 -10.81 -9.61
CA ALA A 55 6.94 -11.40 -8.95
C ALA A 55 6.59 -10.76 -7.59
N ALA A 56 7.49 -9.96 -7.01
CA ALA A 56 7.25 -9.30 -5.74
C ALA A 56 6.27 -8.11 -5.94
N PRO A 57 5.20 -8.03 -5.13
CA PRO A 57 4.32 -6.87 -5.11
C PRO A 57 5.08 -5.57 -4.80
N PHE A 58 4.76 -4.48 -5.50
CA PHE A 58 5.43 -3.17 -5.34
C PHE A 58 4.45 -2.00 -5.51
N ALA A 59 4.81 -0.84 -4.96
CA ALA A 59 4.12 0.42 -5.22
C ALA A 59 4.80 1.17 -6.36
N ILE A 60 4.03 1.87 -7.19
CA ILE A 60 4.58 2.74 -8.23
C ILE A 60 4.91 4.07 -7.57
N ALA A 61 6.17 4.28 -7.23
CA ALA A 61 6.67 5.49 -6.62
C ALA A 61 6.96 6.59 -7.66
N PHE A 62 7.34 6.21 -8.89
CA PHE A 62 7.80 7.17 -9.90
C PHE A 62 7.24 6.90 -11.30
N PRO A 63 7.13 7.94 -12.16
CA PRO A 63 6.73 7.77 -13.56
C PRO A 63 7.66 6.84 -14.36
N SER A 64 8.96 6.83 -14.06
CA SER A 64 9.95 5.96 -14.72
C SER A 64 9.65 4.47 -14.54
N GLU A 65 8.94 4.07 -13.49
CA GLU A 65 8.52 2.69 -13.30
C GLU A 65 7.37 2.31 -14.25
N LEU A 66 6.52 3.26 -14.65
CA LEU A 66 5.51 3.06 -15.69
C LEU A 66 6.16 2.89 -17.07
N GLU A 67 7.20 3.69 -17.35
CA GLU A 67 8.00 3.58 -18.58
C GLU A 67 8.66 2.21 -18.66
N ARG A 68 9.30 1.74 -17.58
CA ARG A 68 9.89 0.40 -17.51
C ARG A 68 8.86 -0.71 -17.76
N LEU A 69 7.64 -0.60 -17.25
CA LEU A 69 6.58 -1.57 -17.53
C LEU A 69 6.15 -1.54 -19.02
N THR A 70 6.21 -0.36 -19.65
CA THR A 70 5.96 -0.18 -21.08
C THR A 70 7.04 -0.86 -21.91
N ASP A 71 8.31 -0.69 -21.54
CA ASP A 71 9.46 -1.31 -22.23
C ASP A 71 9.40 -2.84 -22.17
N LEU A 72 8.90 -3.38 -21.05
CA LEU A 72 8.65 -4.82 -20.86
C LEU A 72 7.41 -5.33 -21.61
N SER A 73 6.76 -4.49 -22.42
CA SER A 73 5.55 -4.82 -23.18
C SER A 73 4.40 -5.37 -22.31
N ILE A 74 4.31 -4.90 -21.06
CA ILE A 74 3.26 -5.32 -20.12
C ILE A 74 1.96 -4.59 -20.47
N LEU A 75 0.90 -5.35 -20.75
CA LEU A 75 -0.40 -4.77 -21.14
C LEU A 75 -1.29 -4.47 -19.94
N SER A 76 -1.20 -5.29 -18.88
CA SER A 76 -2.02 -5.16 -17.69
C SER A 76 -1.29 -5.65 -16.44
N VAL A 77 -1.74 -5.13 -15.31
CA VAL A 77 -1.28 -5.55 -13.99
C VAL A 77 -2.47 -5.83 -13.08
N VAL A 78 -2.29 -6.65 -12.07
CA VAL A 78 -3.25 -6.81 -10.98
C VAL A 78 -2.89 -5.80 -9.90
N SER A 79 -3.77 -4.84 -9.64
CA SER A 79 -3.60 -3.83 -8.61
C SER A 79 -4.45 -4.15 -7.37
N ASP A 80 -3.90 -3.88 -6.18
CA ASP A 80 -4.64 -3.93 -4.91
C ASP A 80 -5.01 -2.52 -4.47
N ALA A 81 -6.29 -2.17 -4.62
CA ALA A 81 -6.80 -0.82 -4.32
C ALA A 81 -6.80 -0.48 -2.82
N ARG A 82 -6.55 -1.43 -1.91
CA ARG A 82 -6.40 -1.14 -0.46
C ARG A 82 -5.00 -0.69 -0.10
N LYS A 83 -4.01 -1.13 -0.87
CA LYS A 83 -2.59 -0.91 -0.59
C LYS A 83 -2.03 0.29 -1.36
N GLY A 84 -2.60 0.57 -2.53
CA GLY A 84 -2.23 1.72 -3.34
C GLY A 84 -3.14 2.92 -3.08
N LEU A 85 -2.54 4.10 -3.02
CA LEU A 85 -3.26 5.37 -3.04
C LEU A 85 -3.10 5.97 -4.44
N ASP A 86 -4.15 5.95 -5.25
CA ASP A 86 -4.14 6.67 -6.53
C ASP A 86 -4.00 8.17 -6.26
N MET A 87 -2.79 8.69 -6.44
CA MET A 87 -2.47 10.09 -6.14
C MET A 87 -3.17 11.07 -7.10
N ALA A 88 -3.63 10.62 -8.27
CA ALA A 88 -4.35 11.46 -9.22
C ALA A 88 -5.88 11.47 -8.97
N ARG A 89 -6.44 10.38 -8.44
CA ARG A 89 -7.86 10.32 -8.02
C ARG A 89 -8.12 10.82 -6.62
N SER A 90 -7.09 11.02 -5.79
CA SER A 90 -7.25 11.68 -4.50
C SER A 90 -7.63 13.15 -4.73
N ARG A 91 -8.92 13.39 -4.98
CA ARG A 91 -9.57 14.71 -4.93
C ARG A 91 -9.71 15.19 -3.49
N VAL A 92 -8.87 14.72 -2.58
CA VAL A 92 -8.82 15.33 -1.26
C VAL A 92 -8.13 16.66 -1.47
N SER A 93 -8.95 17.70 -1.63
CA SER A 93 -8.48 19.06 -1.60
C SER A 93 -7.64 19.23 -0.33
N THR A 94 -6.50 19.89 -0.44
CA THR A 94 -5.66 20.22 0.72
C THR A 94 -6.48 20.89 1.83
N VAL A 95 -7.54 21.62 1.43
CA VAL A 95 -8.51 22.26 2.32
C VAL A 95 -9.33 21.24 3.12
N ASP A 96 -9.86 20.19 2.47
CA ASP A 96 -10.70 19.17 3.12
C ASP A 96 -9.87 18.34 4.13
N LEU A 97 -8.64 18.01 3.74
CA LEU A 97 -7.69 17.27 4.58
C LEU A 97 -7.30 18.06 5.83
N GLN A 98 -7.00 19.35 5.66
CA GLN A 98 -6.64 20.23 6.78
C GLN A 98 -7.82 20.43 7.74
N GLN A 99 -9.04 20.49 7.22
CA GLN A 99 -10.25 20.59 8.03
C GLN A 99 -10.51 19.29 8.80
N GLU A 100 -10.36 18.12 8.17
CA GLU A 100 -10.54 16.82 8.83
C GLU A 100 -9.48 16.56 9.91
N ILE A 101 -8.22 16.93 9.66
CA ILE A 101 -7.13 16.85 10.64
C ILE A 101 -7.43 17.78 11.83
N SER A 102 -7.82 19.02 11.57
CA SER A 102 -8.13 20.00 12.62
C SER A 102 -9.37 19.64 13.43
N ALA A 103 -10.31 18.88 12.86
CA ALA A 103 -11.50 18.40 13.54
C ALA A 103 -11.23 17.21 14.48
N ARG A 104 -10.18 16.41 14.21
CA ARG A 104 -9.89 15.18 14.95
C ARG A 104 -8.72 15.28 15.92
N LEU A 105 -7.80 16.21 15.70
CA LEU A 105 -6.58 16.31 16.49
C LEU A 105 -6.46 17.69 17.16
N PRO A 106 -5.99 17.74 18.42
CA PRO A 106 -5.71 19.00 19.08
C PRO A 106 -4.53 19.71 18.40
N ARG A 107 -4.55 21.05 18.43
CA ARG A 107 -3.53 21.89 17.76
C ARG A 107 -2.10 21.56 18.18
N GLU A 108 -1.90 21.17 19.44
CA GLU A 108 -0.59 20.82 19.97
C GLU A 108 -0.01 19.55 19.34
N GLU A 109 -0.84 18.54 19.11
CA GLU A 109 -0.46 17.31 18.41
C GLU A 109 -0.17 17.58 16.94
N ILE A 110 -0.96 18.44 16.29
CA ILE A 110 -0.70 18.88 14.91
C ILE A 110 0.66 19.59 14.84
N ALA A 111 0.96 20.47 15.79
CA ALA A 111 2.24 21.17 15.84
C ALA A 111 3.42 20.22 16.13
N ALA A 112 3.23 19.23 17.01
CA ALA A 112 4.24 18.21 17.31
C ALA A 112 4.51 17.32 16.08
N ALA A 113 3.46 16.91 15.36
CA ALA A 113 3.56 16.16 14.12
C ALA A 113 4.30 16.97 13.05
N ALA A 114 3.95 18.26 12.86
CA ALA A 114 4.61 19.14 11.91
C ALA A 114 6.11 19.29 12.19
N ARG A 115 6.49 19.48 13.46
CA ARG A 115 7.91 19.53 13.87
C ARG A 115 8.64 18.22 13.57
N THR A 116 7.99 17.09 13.86
CA THR A 116 8.57 15.76 13.62
C THR A 116 8.78 15.51 12.12
N ILE A 117 7.79 15.84 11.29
CA ILE A 117 7.88 15.74 9.83
C ILE A 117 9.00 16.63 9.31
N SER A 118 9.09 17.88 9.77
CA SER A 118 10.14 18.82 9.36
C SER A 118 11.53 18.29 9.71
N ARG A 119 11.69 17.68 10.90
CA ARG A 119 12.94 17.05 11.33
C ARG A 119 13.32 15.84 10.49
N LEU A 120 12.34 15.01 10.09
CA LEU A 120 12.60 13.76 9.35
C LEU A 120 12.75 13.98 7.83
N ARG A 121 12.17 15.04 7.28
CA ARG A 121 12.19 15.35 5.84
C ARG A 121 13.58 15.27 5.18
N PRO A 122 14.67 15.85 5.74
CA PRO A 122 15.99 15.73 5.10
C PRO A 122 16.48 14.27 5.03
N HIS A 123 16.18 13.45 6.03
CA HIS A 123 16.57 12.04 6.03
C HIS A 123 15.75 11.23 5.02
N LEU A 124 14.46 11.49 4.91
CA LEU A 124 13.60 10.86 3.90
C LEU A 124 14.08 11.20 2.48
N ASN A 125 14.42 12.46 2.22
CA ASN A 125 14.97 12.88 0.94
C ASN A 125 16.30 12.17 0.63
N ALA A 126 17.19 12.06 1.61
CA ALA A 126 18.47 11.36 1.42
C ALA A 126 18.26 9.86 1.11
N VAL A 127 17.32 9.21 1.79
CA VAL A 127 16.95 7.83 1.51
C VAL A 127 16.35 7.70 0.11
N SER A 128 15.42 8.57 -0.28
CA SER A 128 14.83 8.56 -1.63
C SER A 128 15.87 8.77 -2.73
N GLU A 129 16.87 9.63 -2.51
CA GLU A 129 17.96 9.83 -3.48
C GLU A 129 18.88 8.61 -3.57
N SER A 130 19.12 7.91 -2.46
CA SER A 130 19.93 6.67 -2.46
C SER A 130 19.31 5.52 -3.26
N PHE A 131 17.98 5.52 -3.44
CA PHE A 131 17.26 4.54 -4.26
C PHE A 131 17.16 4.94 -5.75
N ARG A 132 17.68 6.11 -6.13
CA ARG A 132 17.64 6.61 -7.51
C ARG A 132 18.91 6.27 -8.32
N GLN A 133 19.98 5.80 -7.66
CA GLN A 133 21.24 5.35 -8.28
C GLN A 133 21.18 3.88 -8.66
#